data_AF-A0A2E0Z4R5-F1
#
_entry.id   AF-A0A2E0Z4R5-F1
#
_cell.length_a   1.000
_cell.length_b   1.000
_cell.length_c   1.000
_cell.angle_alpha   90.00
_cell.angle_beta   90.00
_cell.angle_gamma   90.00
#
_symmetry.space_group_name_H-M   'P 1'
#
loop_
_entity.id
_entity.type
_entity.pdbx_description
1 polymer ?
#
loop_
_entity_poly.entity_id
_entity_poly.type
_entity_poly.pdbx_seq_one_letter_code
_entity_poly.pdbx_strand_id
1 'polypeptide(L)'
;MLALCDHIALMYRKTLVTLVREAEGKDRINIFFDFYFDLLEGSPKPRDDQIYDALLSLSTASPDIRDKLGSQYTLLKDVVSQELQVSYPGLPIQACENLGYWFVCLMYGHWKMVASLGFQEGQKFVARDAIDRLLTSYVEKVEDHAQINR
;
A
#
# COMPACT_ATOMS: atom_id res chain seq x y z
N MET A 1 -14.98 5.19 -17.94
CA MET A 1 -14.51 4.44 -16.75
C MET A 1 -13.07 3.96 -16.90
N LEU A 2 -12.67 3.25 -17.96
CA LEU A 2 -11.26 2.82 -18.12
C LEU A 2 -10.26 3.98 -18.12
N ALA A 3 -10.57 5.07 -18.86
CA ALA A 3 -9.75 6.28 -18.84
C ALA A 3 -9.67 6.94 -17.45
N LEU A 4 -10.73 6.79 -16.62
CA LEU A 4 -10.74 7.28 -15.25
C LEU A 4 -9.80 6.42 -14.38
N CYS A 5 -9.81 5.09 -14.53
CA CYS A 5 -8.85 4.21 -13.87
C CYS A 5 -7.41 4.61 -14.20
N ASP A 6 -7.11 4.88 -15.47
CA ASP A 6 -5.76 5.27 -15.89
C ASP A 6 -5.38 6.65 -15.33
N HIS A 7 -6.34 7.59 -15.27
CA HIS A 7 -6.13 8.92 -14.72
C HIS A 7 -5.81 8.89 -13.22
N ILE A 8 -6.62 8.22 -12.41
CA ILE A 8 -6.39 8.14 -10.95
C ILE A 8 -5.05 7.46 -10.64
N ALA A 9 -4.73 6.34 -11.31
CA ALA A 9 -3.45 5.67 -11.12
C ALA A 9 -2.24 6.53 -11.52
N LEU A 10 -2.39 7.37 -12.55
CA LEU A 10 -1.36 8.32 -12.93
C LEU A 10 -1.15 9.40 -11.86
N MET A 11 -2.23 9.90 -11.23
CA MET A 11 -2.11 10.89 -10.14
C MET A 11 -1.30 10.34 -8.97
N TYR A 12 -1.67 9.17 -8.46
CA TYR A 12 -0.95 8.53 -7.34
C TYR A 12 0.52 8.30 -7.66
N ARG A 13 0.83 7.78 -8.85
CA ARG A 13 2.22 7.55 -9.27
C ARG A 13 3.03 8.84 -9.34
N LYS A 14 2.47 9.92 -9.89
CA LYS A 14 3.17 11.22 -9.97
C LYS A 14 3.47 11.79 -8.59
N THR A 15 2.51 11.70 -7.67
CA THR A 15 2.70 12.17 -6.30
C THR A 15 3.79 11.36 -5.59
N LEU A 16 3.72 10.02 -5.67
CA LEU A 16 4.73 9.14 -5.06
C LEU A 16 6.13 9.36 -5.62
N VAL A 17 6.28 9.46 -6.94
CA VAL A 17 7.58 9.75 -7.56
C VAL A 17 8.17 11.06 -7.05
N THR A 18 7.32 12.05 -6.74
CA THR A 18 7.78 13.33 -6.19
C THR A 18 8.25 13.15 -4.74
N LEU A 19 7.46 12.48 -3.90
CA LEU A 19 7.77 12.26 -2.48
C LEU A 19 9.03 11.41 -2.26
N VAL A 20 9.20 10.37 -3.08
CA VAL A 20 10.27 9.37 -2.92
C VAL A 20 11.63 9.91 -3.37
N ARG A 21 11.66 10.91 -4.25
CA ARG A 21 12.92 11.55 -4.69
C ARG A 21 13.68 12.27 -3.59
N GLU A 22 12.99 12.61 -2.50
CA GLU A 22 13.54 13.38 -1.39
C GLU A 22 13.96 12.49 -0.21
N ALA A 23 13.77 11.17 -0.32
CA ALA A 23 13.96 10.22 0.78
C ALA A 23 14.93 9.09 0.45
N GLU A 24 15.68 8.64 1.47
CA GLU A 24 16.68 7.58 1.35
C GLU A 24 16.47 6.45 2.37
N GLY A 25 16.94 5.24 2.03
CA GLY A 25 16.96 4.10 2.95
C GLY A 25 15.58 3.68 3.48
N LYS A 26 15.51 3.34 4.78
CA LYS A 26 14.28 2.87 5.45
C LYS A 26 13.19 3.92 5.54
N ASP A 27 13.54 5.20 5.46
CA ASP A 27 12.55 6.28 5.51
C ASP A 27 11.69 6.30 4.24
N ARG A 28 12.21 5.74 3.15
CA ARG A 28 11.52 5.67 1.86
C ARG A 28 10.26 4.81 1.91
N ILE A 29 10.34 3.61 2.50
CA ILE A 29 9.15 2.73 2.62
C ILE A 29 8.11 3.30 3.59
N ASN A 30 8.55 3.98 4.65
CA ASN A 30 7.64 4.65 5.57
C ASN A 30 6.85 5.76 4.88
N ILE A 31 7.48 6.54 4.00
CA ILE A 31 6.78 7.55 3.18
C ILE A 31 5.72 6.91 2.28
N PHE A 32 5.98 5.73 1.70
CA PHE A 32 4.95 5.00 0.95
C PHE A 32 3.76 4.67 1.83
N PHE A 33 3.99 4.07 2.99
CA PHE A 33 2.92 3.69 3.91
C PHE A 33 2.14 4.92 4.39
N ASP A 34 2.84 5.96 4.83
CA ASP A 34 2.25 7.17 5.37
C ASP A 34 1.47 7.95 4.30
N PHE A 35 1.96 7.99 3.05
CA PHE A 35 1.22 8.58 1.95
C PHE A 35 -0.13 7.88 1.74
N TYR A 36 -0.12 6.55 1.66
CA TYR A 36 -1.33 5.77 1.39
C TYR A 36 -2.29 5.75 2.58
N PHE A 37 -1.82 5.95 3.81
CA PHE A 37 -2.66 6.14 4.99
C PHE A 37 -2.95 7.61 5.31
N ASP A 38 -2.61 8.54 4.40
CA ASP A 38 -2.89 9.98 4.55
C ASP A 38 -2.31 10.58 5.85
N LEU A 39 -1.05 10.27 6.13
CA LEU A 39 -0.31 10.70 7.33
C LEU A 39 0.81 11.70 7.03
N LEU A 40 1.09 11.99 5.76
CA LEU A 40 2.12 12.97 5.38
C LEU A 40 1.59 14.40 5.50
N GLU A 41 2.24 15.22 6.34
CA GLU A 41 1.95 16.63 6.43
C GLU A 41 2.31 17.37 5.13
N GLY A 42 1.44 18.27 4.67
CA GLY A 42 1.65 19.06 3.45
C GLY A 42 1.50 18.29 2.12
N SER A 43 1.42 16.97 2.16
CA SER A 43 1.27 16.10 0.98
C SER A 43 0.11 15.12 1.14
N PRO A 44 -1.14 15.62 1.19
CA PRO A 44 -2.30 14.79 1.45
C PRO A 44 -2.52 13.78 0.32
N LYS A 45 -3.08 12.63 0.68
CA LYS A 45 -3.58 11.65 -0.28
C LYS A 45 -4.72 12.28 -1.11
N PRO A 46 -4.83 11.95 -2.42
CA PRO A 46 -6.01 12.30 -3.20
C PRO A 46 -7.33 11.84 -2.52
N ARG A 47 -8.33 12.72 -2.49
CA ARG A 47 -9.66 12.46 -1.86
C ARG A 47 -10.62 11.82 -2.86
N ASP A 48 -10.21 10.67 -3.39
CA ASP A 48 -10.91 9.95 -4.47
C ASP A 48 -11.38 8.54 -4.06
N ASP A 49 -11.45 8.26 -2.75
CA ASP A 49 -11.84 6.94 -2.24
C ASP A 49 -13.20 6.46 -2.76
N GLN A 50 -14.18 7.38 -2.84
CA GLN A 50 -15.50 7.10 -3.40
C GLN A 50 -15.46 6.74 -4.90
N ILE A 51 -14.50 7.28 -5.66
CA ILE A 51 -14.30 6.91 -7.06
C ILE A 51 -13.77 5.48 -7.13
N TYR A 52 -12.79 5.13 -6.29
CA TYR A 52 -12.33 3.76 -6.19
C TYR A 52 -13.43 2.79 -5.71
N ASP A 53 -14.34 3.20 -4.82
CA ASP A 53 -15.49 2.39 -4.37
C ASP A 53 -16.36 2.02 -5.56
N ALA A 54 -16.75 3.03 -6.35
CA ALA A 54 -17.57 2.85 -7.52
C ALA A 54 -16.88 1.94 -8.55
N LEU A 55 -15.57 2.15 -8.79
CA LEU A 55 -14.80 1.33 -9.73
C LEU A 55 -14.70 -0.13 -9.31
N LEU A 56 -14.50 -0.43 -8.02
CA LEU A 56 -14.52 -1.82 -7.56
C LEU A 56 -15.89 -2.45 -7.60
N SER A 57 -16.95 -1.71 -7.25
CA SER A 57 -18.32 -2.20 -7.43
C SER A 57 -18.55 -2.60 -8.89
N LEU A 58 -18.16 -1.74 -9.85
CA LEU A 58 -18.27 -2.02 -11.28
C LEU A 58 -17.40 -3.19 -11.76
N SER A 59 -16.24 -3.43 -11.13
CA SER A 59 -15.34 -4.53 -11.50
C SER A 59 -15.97 -5.92 -11.35
N THR A 60 -17.01 -6.04 -10.53
CA THR A 60 -17.78 -7.29 -10.36
C THR A 60 -18.50 -7.68 -11.66
N ALA A 61 -18.94 -6.69 -12.45
CA ALA A 61 -19.68 -6.89 -13.70
C ALA A 61 -18.88 -6.54 -14.97
N SER A 62 -17.71 -5.90 -14.85
CA SER A 62 -16.88 -5.48 -15.99
C SER A 62 -15.47 -6.09 -15.91
N PRO A 63 -15.15 -7.08 -16.79
CA PRO A 63 -13.81 -7.66 -16.88
C PRO A 63 -12.72 -6.62 -17.15
N ASP A 64 -12.94 -5.69 -18.08
CA ASP A 64 -11.94 -4.66 -18.42
C ASP A 64 -11.59 -3.77 -17.22
N ILE A 65 -12.59 -3.38 -16.42
CA ILE A 65 -12.37 -2.60 -15.20
C ILE A 65 -11.63 -3.44 -14.16
N ARG A 66 -12.00 -4.71 -14.01
CA ARG A 66 -11.31 -5.66 -13.11
C ARG A 66 -9.85 -5.82 -13.48
N ASP A 67 -9.54 -6.01 -14.75
CA ASP A 67 -8.18 -6.19 -15.24
C ASP A 67 -7.35 -4.92 -15.03
N LYS A 68 -7.94 -3.74 -15.28
CA LYS A 68 -7.29 -2.46 -15.02
C LYS A 68 -6.99 -2.24 -13.53
N LEU A 69 -7.97 -2.43 -12.66
CA LEU A 69 -7.76 -2.28 -11.21
C LEU A 69 -6.80 -3.34 -10.67
N GLY A 70 -6.95 -4.60 -11.11
CA GLY A 70 -6.05 -5.70 -10.75
C GLY A 70 -4.61 -5.40 -11.11
N SER A 71 -4.37 -4.87 -12.32
CA SER A 71 -3.04 -4.44 -12.76
C SER A 71 -2.47 -3.30 -11.90
N GLN A 72 -3.31 -2.34 -11.51
CA GLN A 72 -2.88 -1.21 -10.66
C GLN A 72 -2.47 -1.67 -9.26
N TYR A 73 -3.30 -2.48 -8.61
CA TYR A 73 -3.00 -3.01 -7.28
C TYR A 73 -1.84 -4.01 -7.31
N THR A 74 -1.68 -4.76 -8.40
CA THR A 74 -0.49 -5.62 -8.62
C THR A 74 0.77 -4.79 -8.70
N LEU A 75 0.77 -3.71 -9.50
CA LEU A 75 1.91 -2.81 -9.58
C LEU A 75 2.26 -2.20 -8.22
N LEU A 76 1.26 -1.75 -7.45
CA LEU A 76 1.49 -1.21 -6.11
C LEU A 76 2.12 -2.26 -5.18
N LYS A 77 1.58 -3.48 -5.17
CA LYS A 77 2.14 -4.61 -4.42
C LYS A 77 3.59 -4.87 -4.80
N ASP A 78 3.92 -4.89 -6.09
CA ASP A 78 5.27 -5.16 -6.59
C ASP A 78 6.25 -4.04 -6.20
N VAL A 79 5.84 -2.77 -6.31
CA VAL A 79 6.65 -1.62 -5.87
C VAL A 79 6.92 -1.71 -4.37
N VAL A 80 5.90 -1.94 -3.55
CA VAL A 80 6.08 -2.07 -2.09
C VAL A 80 7.00 -3.23 -1.74
N SER A 81 6.87 -4.38 -2.43
CA SER A 81 7.79 -5.51 -2.24
C SER A 81 9.25 -5.13 -2.54
N GLN A 82 9.50 -4.41 -3.64
CA GLN A 82 10.85 -3.95 -3.99
C GLN A 82 11.41 -2.97 -2.97
N GLU A 83 10.58 -2.03 -2.52
CA GLU A 83 10.94 -1.04 -1.50
C GLU A 83 11.28 -1.70 -0.15
N LEU A 84 10.54 -2.75 0.21
CA LEU A 84 10.82 -3.56 1.39
C LEU A 84 12.15 -4.32 1.26
N GLN A 85 12.47 -4.89 0.09
CA GLN A 85 13.74 -5.57 -0.14
C GLN A 85 14.94 -4.61 0.02
N VAL A 86 14.79 -3.36 -0.43
CA VAL A 86 15.82 -2.32 -0.25
C VAL A 86 15.94 -1.92 1.22
N SER A 87 14.82 -1.72 1.90
CA SER A 87 14.78 -1.23 3.28
C SER A 87 15.14 -2.29 4.31
N TYR A 88 14.91 -3.57 3.98
CA TYR A 88 15.16 -4.73 4.84
C TYR A 88 15.86 -5.85 4.05
N PRO A 89 17.16 -5.70 3.71
CA PRO A 89 17.88 -6.67 2.88
C PRO A 89 17.96 -8.09 3.44
N GLY A 90 17.72 -8.26 4.76
CA GLY A 90 17.67 -9.56 5.41
C GLY A 90 16.34 -10.30 5.25
N LEU A 91 15.26 -9.63 4.80
CA LEU A 91 13.98 -10.28 4.57
C LEU A 91 14.02 -11.10 3.26
N PRO A 92 13.54 -12.36 3.28
CA PRO A 92 13.39 -13.14 2.05
C PRO A 92 12.46 -12.46 1.05
N ILE A 93 12.69 -12.66 -0.24
CA ILE A 93 11.85 -12.11 -1.32
C ILE A 93 10.37 -12.46 -1.11
N GLN A 94 10.07 -13.71 -0.75
CA GLN A 94 8.70 -14.16 -0.48
C GLN A 94 8.03 -13.40 0.68
N ALA A 95 8.80 -13.02 1.70
CA ALA A 95 8.29 -12.23 2.82
C ALA A 95 7.91 -10.81 2.35
N CYS A 96 8.75 -10.19 1.52
CA CYS A 96 8.49 -8.89 0.94
C CYS A 96 7.25 -8.90 0.03
N GLU A 97 7.08 -9.95 -0.78
CA GLU A 97 5.88 -10.14 -1.62
C GLU A 97 4.61 -10.27 -0.77
N ASN A 98 4.66 -11.07 0.29
CA ASN A 98 3.53 -11.25 1.20
C ASN A 98 3.17 -9.94 1.92
N LEU A 99 4.18 -9.20 2.39
CA LEU A 99 3.98 -7.89 3.01
C LEU A 99 3.40 -6.88 2.03
N GLY A 100 3.85 -6.86 0.77
CA GLY A 100 3.26 -6.03 -0.29
C GLY A 100 1.78 -6.36 -0.53
N TYR A 101 1.42 -7.65 -0.50
CA TYR A 101 0.02 -8.08 -0.61
C TYR A 101 -0.82 -7.61 0.58
N TRP A 102 -0.32 -7.83 1.81
CA TRP A 102 -1.02 -7.40 3.02
C TRP A 102 -1.20 -5.89 3.10
N PHE A 103 -0.18 -5.14 2.66
CA PHE A 103 -0.27 -3.69 2.56
C PHE A 103 -1.44 -3.26 1.66
N VAL A 104 -1.53 -3.80 0.45
CA VAL A 104 -2.64 -3.48 -0.47
C VAL A 104 -3.99 -3.84 0.15
N CYS A 105 -4.13 -5.02 0.73
CA CYS A 105 -5.38 -5.46 1.35
C CYS A 105 -5.81 -4.57 2.53
N LEU A 106 -4.87 -4.20 3.41
CA LEU A 106 -5.15 -3.37 4.59
C LEU A 106 -5.46 -1.93 4.21
N MET A 107 -4.66 -1.34 3.34
CA MET A 107 -4.87 0.02 2.82
C MET A 107 -6.23 0.11 2.13
N TYR A 108 -6.51 -0.85 1.24
CA TYR A 108 -7.78 -0.92 0.54
C TYR A 108 -8.95 -1.10 1.51
N GLY A 109 -8.87 -2.10 2.38
CA GLY A 109 -9.90 -2.41 3.36
C GLY A 109 -10.22 -1.21 4.23
N HIS A 110 -9.20 -0.55 4.79
CA HIS A 110 -9.37 0.65 5.61
C HIS A 110 -10.17 1.74 4.88
N TRP A 111 -9.72 2.14 3.68
CA TRP A 111 -10.38 3.23 2.95
C TRP A 111 -11.79 2.88 2.50
N LYS A 112 -12.12 1.60 2.25
CA LYS A 112 -13.51 1.18 2.01
C LYS A 112 -14.39 1.27 3.24
N MET A 113 -13.88 0.87 4.41
CA MET A 113 -14.63 1.03 5.65
C MET A 113 -14.92 2.52 5.92
N VAL A 114 -13.95 3.39 5.70
CA VAL A 114 -14.13 4.85 5.88
C VAL A 114 -15.09 5.43 4.83
N ALA A 115 -14.80 5.27 3.54
CA ALA A 115 -15.53 5.95 2.47
C ALA A 115 -16.92 5.37 2.20
N SER A 116 -17.08 4.04 2.28
CA SER A 116 -18.36 3.37 1.97
C SER A 116 -19.26 3.21 3.19
N LEU A 117 -18.68 2.96 4.38
CA LEU A 117 -19.44 2.57 5.58
C LEU A 117 -19.41 3.61 6.71
N GLY A 118 -18.69 4.73 6.52
CA GLY A 118 -18.67 5.83 7.49
C GLY A 118 -17.86 5.53 8.76
N PHE A 119 -16.91 4.60 8.70
CA PHE A 119 -15.95 4.44 9.80
C PHE A 119 -15.12 5.71 9.98
N GLN A 120 -14.64 5.94 11.21
CA GLN A 120 -13.89 7.15 11.54
C GLN A 120 -12.56 7.18 10.79
N GLU A 121 -12.30 8.27 10.07
CA GLU A 121 -11.04 8.46 9.31
C GLU A 121 -9.80 8.35 10.21
N GLY A 122 -9.91 8.76 11.49
CA GLY A 122 -8.83 8.60 12.47
C GLY A 122 -8.36 7.15 12.69
N GLN A 123 -9.13 6.15 12.26
CA GLN A 123 -8.66 4.75 12.29
C GLN A 123 -7.51 4.48 11.30
N LYS A 124 -7.15 5.44 10.44
CA LYS A 124 -5.95 5.38 9.59
C LYS A 124 -4.68 5.13 10.38
N PHE A 125 -4.57 5.66 11.60
CA PHE A 125 -3.45 5.40 12.51
C PHE A 125 -3.40 3.93 12.94
N VAL A 126 -4.54 3.32 13.21
CA VAL A 126 -4.62 1.90 13.59
C VAL A 126 -4.26 0.99 12.41
N ALA A 127 -4.77 1.33 11.22
CA ALA A 127 -4.45 0.57 10.01
C ALA A 127 -2.96 0.68 9.64
N ARG A 128 -2.35 1.86 9.81
CA ARG A 128 -0.92 2.08 9.64
C ARG A 128 -0.08 1.31 10.66
N ASP A 129 -0.45 1.36 11.95
CA ASP A 129 0.23 0.60 13.02
C ASP A 129 0.19 -0.91 12.75
N ALA A 130 -0.92 -1.43 12.20
CA ALA A 130 -1.02 -2.83 11.82
C ALA A 130 0.04 -3.25 10.78
N ILE A 131 0.45 -2.34 9.87
CA ILE A 131 1.54 -2.60 8.92
C ILE A 131 2.89 -2.71 9.64
N ASP A 132 3.18 -1.81 10.59
CA ASP A 132 4.42 -1.87 11.36
C ASP A 132 4.50 -3.17 12.16
N ARG A 133 3.41 -3.56 12.80
CA ARG A 133 3.33 -4.81 13.57
C ARG A 133 3.51 -6.03 12.68
N LEU A 134 2.92 -6.05 11.48
CA LEU A 134 3.16 -7.11 10.52
C LEU A 134 4.62 -7.15 10.11
N LEU A 135 5.21 -6.02 9.71
CA LEU A 135 6.61 -5.95 9.29
C LEU A 135 7.55 -6.45 10.39
N THR A 136 7.37 -6.01 11.63
CA THR A 136 8.12 -6.48 12.80
C THR A 136 8.02 -8.00 12.95
N SER A 137 6.84 -8.58 12.83
CA SER A 137 6.66 -10.04 12.94
C SER A 137 7.43 -10.84 11.88
N TYR A 138 7.63 -10.29 10.68
CA TYR A 138 8.43 -10.93 9.64
C TYR A 138 9.93 -10.81 9.93
N VAL A 139 10.38 -9.67 10.44
CA VAL A 139 11.79 -9.43 10.81
C VAL A 139 12.19 -10.35 11.97
N GLU A 140 11.42 -10.37 13.05
CA GLU A 140 11.67 -11.21 14.23
C GLU A 140 11.76 -12.70 13.85
N LYS A 141 10.84 -13.17 13.00
CA LYS A 141 10.85 -14.56 12.53
C LYS A 141 12.15 -14.92 11.80
N VAL A 142 12.70 -14.01 11.00
CA VAL A 142 13.97 -14.23 10.31
C VAL A 142 15.14 -14.28 11.29
N GLU A 143 15.14 -13.40 12.30
CA GLU A 143 16.16 -13.37 13.34
C GLU A 143 16.16 -14.65 14.18
N ASP A 144 14.99 -15.15 14.58
CA ASP A 144 14.84 -16.40 15.32
C ASP A 144 15.40 -17.59 14.52
N HIS A 145 15.06 -17.67 13.23
CA HIS A 145 15.61 -18.71 12.34
C HIS A 145 17.13 -18.59 12.15
N ALA A 146 17.69 -17.38 12.18
CA ALA A 146 19.13 -17.18 12.10
C ALA A 146 19.86 -17.58 13.40
N GLN A 147 19.22 -17.43 14.57
CA GLN A 147 19.78 -17.82 15.87
C GLN A 147 19.77 -19.33 16.10
N ILE A 148 18.75 -20.05 15.60
CA ILE A 148 18.67 -21.52 15.71
C ILE A 148 19.75 -22.24 14.88
N ASN A 149 20.25 -21.59 13.82
CA ASN A 149 21.23 -22.16 12.89
C ASN A 149 22.69 -21.76 13.20
N ARG A 150 22.98 -21.18 14.38
CA ARG A 150 24.32 -20.88 14.89
C ARG A 150 24.68 -21.81 16.04
#